data_AF-A0A2D6JKR1-F1
#
_entry.id   AF-A0A2D6JKR1-F1
#
_cell.length_a   1.000
_cell.length_b   1.000
_cell.length_c   1.000
_cell.angle_alpha   90.00
_cell.angle_beta   90.00
_cell.angle_gamma   90.00
#
_symmetry.space_group_name_H-M   'P 1'
#
loop_
_entity.id
_entity.type
_entity.pdbx_description
1 polymer ?
#
loop_
_entity_poly.entity_id
_entity_poly.type
_entity_poly.pdbx_seq_one_letter_code
_entity_poly.pdbx_strand_id
1 'polypeptide(L)'
;MGISSKQRKNWQQFKPQVKERIIRMAWEDRSGFESIEKQFSLSPNDIERFMRTQLDTNSYKRWRKRASERGHLKHEKLRPQTVSRFKCSRQRLDGSTKGWK
;
A
#
# COMPACT_ATOMS: atom_id res chain seq x y z
N MET A 1 13.58 11.67 -15.36
CA MET A 1 12.36 11.84 -14.53
C MET A 1 12.74 12.18 -13.08
N GLY A 2 13.16 13.43 -12.84
CA GLY A 2 13.55 13.90 -11.51
C GLY A 2 12.35 14.33 -10.66
N ILE A 3 12.51 14.31 -9.35
CA ILE A 3 11.53 14.90 -8.42
C ILE A 3 11.71 16.43 -8.52
N SER A 4 10.63 17.17 -8.77
CA SER A 4 10.69 18.64 -8.82
C SER A 4 11.14 19.19 -7.46
N SER A 5 11.97 20.23 -7.43
CA SER A 5 12.48 20.80 -6.17
C SER A 5 11.34 21.26 -5.25
N LYS A 6 10.20 21.65 -5.84
CA LYS A 6 8.97 22.02 -5.15
C LYS A 6 8.34 20.85 -4.38
N GLN A 7 8.33 19.65 -4.97
CA GLN A 7 7.79 18.45 -4.32
C GLN A 7 8.61 18.03 -3.09
N ARG A 8 9.94 18.11 -3.18
CA ARG A 8 10.83 17.83 -2.03
C ARG A 8 10.59 18.77 -0.87
N LYS A 9 10.41 20.07 -1.13
CA LYS A 9 10.08 21.06 -0.09
C LYS A 9 8.75 20.74 0.60
N ASN A 10 7.71 20.40 -0.18
CA ASN A 10 6.41 20.04 0.39
C ASN A 10 6.48 18.82 1.32
N TRP A 11 7.25 17.79 0.97
CA TRP A 11 7.38 16.60 1.83
C TRP A 11 8.22 16.86 3.08
N GLN A 12 9.20 17.76 3.02
CA GLN A 12 9.97 18.15 4.21
C GLN A 12 9.07 18.81 5.26
N GLN A 13 8.04 19.55 4.83
CA GLN A 13 7.10 20.25 5.69
C GLN A 13 6.13 19.32 6.46
N PHE A 14 6.01 18.04 6.08
CA PHE A 14 5.19 17.10 6.85
C PHE A 14 5.76 16.85 8.25
N LYS A 15 4.87 16.81 9.24
CA LYS A 15 5.18 16.34 10.60
C LYS A 15 5.78 14.92 10.55
N PRO A 16 6.72 14.58 11.45
CA PRO A 16 7.37 13.26 11.45
C PRO A 16 6.35 12.11 11.58
N GLN A 17 5.32 12.28 12.42
CA GLN A 17 4.24 11.30 12.60
C GLN A 17 3.47 11.01 11.30
N VAL A 18 3.28 12.04 10.47
CA VAL A 18 2.60 11.90 9.18
C VAL A 18 3.46 11.09 8.22
N LYS A 19 4.77 11.36 8.18
CA LYS A 19 5.73 10.60 7.36
C LYS A 19 5.74 9.12 7.75
N GLU A 20 5.82 8.82 9.05
CA GLU A 20 5.76 7.45 9.57
C GLU A 20 4.44 6.75 9.23
N ARG A 21 3.31 7.47 9.33
CA ARG A 21 2.00 6.93 8.98
C ARG A 21 1.90 6.59 7.49
N ILE A 22 2.40 7.46 6.61
CA ILE A 22 2.43 7.19 5.16
C ILE A 22 3.31 5.97 4.88
N ILE A 23 4.49 5.86 5.49
CA ILE A 23 5.38 4.71 5.34
C ILE A 23 4.68 3.43 5.81
N ARG A 24 4.03 3.46 6.98
CA ARG A 24 3.30 2.31 7.54
C ARG A 24 2.18 1.84 6.60
N MET A 25 1.32 2.75 6.14
CA MET A 25 0.26 2.42 5.19
C MET A 25 0.80 1.93 3.85
N ALA A 26 1.92 2.48 3.35
CA ALA A 26 2.53 2.05 2.10
C ALA A 26 3.16 0.66 2.19
N TRP A 27 3.56 0.23 3.40
CA TRP A 27 4.03 -1.13 3.69
C TRP A 27 2.91 -2.11 4.02
N GLU A 28 1.71 -1.65 4.38
CA GLU A 28 0.56 -2.51 4.58
C GLU A 28 0.06 -3.09 3.24
N ASP A 29 -0.16 -4.40 3.23
CA ASP A 29 -0.65 -5.09 2.03
C ASP A 29 -2.13 -4.77 1.73
N ARG A 30 -2.89 -4.32 2.74
CA ARG A 30 -4.35 -4.04 2.64
C ARG A 30 -4.69 -2.57 2.40
N SER A 31 -3.72 -1.67 2.48
CA SER A 31 -3.92 -0.26 2.17
C SER A 31 -3.68 -0.03 0.69
N GLY A 32 -4.76 0.25 -0.04
CA GLY A 32 -4.71 0.66 -1.44
C GLY A 32 -4.08 2.04 -1.56
N PHE A 33 -3.42 2.33 -2.70
CA PHE A 33 -2.88 3.67 -2.95
C PHE A 33 -3.98 4.73 -2.98
N GLU A 34 -5.19 4.36 -3.39
CA GLU A 34 -6.38 5.22 -3.37
C GLU A 34 -6.75 5.69 -1.94
N SER A 35 -6.59 4.83 -0.92
CA SER A 35 -6.85 5.21 0.47
C SER A 35 -5.82 6.23 0.98
N ILE A 36 -4.56 6.09 0.56
CA ILE A 36 -3.48 7.03 0.88
C ILE A 36 -3.71 8.35 0.16
N GLU A 37 -4.14 8.31 -1.10
CA GLU A 37 -4.52 9.47 -1.88
C GLU A 37 -5.70 10.22 -1.25
N LYS A 38 -6.75 9.52 -0.80
CA LYS A 38 -7.88 10.13 -0.09
C LYS A 38 -7.49 10.80 1.23
N GLN A 39 -6.57 10.20 1.99
CA GLN A 39 -6.16 10.72 3.30
C GLN A 39 -5.10 11.82 3.23
N PHE A 40 -4.16 11.74 2.28
CA PHE A 40 -2.98 12.61 2.22
C PHE A 40 -2.87 13.42 0.92
N SER A 41 -3.82 13.28 -0.01
CA SER A 41 -3.81 13.92 -1.33
C SER A 41 -2.51 13.67 -2.10
N LEU A 42 -1.93 12.48 -1.92
CA LEU A 42 -0.71 12.04 -2.61
C LEU A 42 -1.06 11.05 -3.71
N SER A 43 -0.70 11.37 -4.95
CA SER A 43 -0.88 10.45 -6.07
C SER A 43 -0.01 9.19 -5.88
N PRO A 44 -0.36 8.05 -6.49
CA PRO A 44 0.47 6.83 -6.43
C PRO A 44 1.93 7.06 -6.85
N ASN A 45 2.13 7.92 -7.85
CA ASN A 45 3.46 8.31 -8.32
C ASN A 45 4.22 9.14 -7.27
N ASP A 46 3.53 10.03 -6.56
CA ASP A 46 4.14 10.81 -5.47
C ASP A 46 4.48 9.92 -4.28
N ILE A 47 3.67 8.89 -3.98
CA ILE A 47 3.95 7.90 -2.94
C ILE A 47 5.22 7.11 -3.29
N GLU A 48 5.38 6.65 -4.53
CA GLU A 48 6.60 5.95 -4.97
C GLU A 48 7.84 6.83 -4.80
N ARG A 49 7.75 8.08 -5.25
CA ARG A 49 8.85 9.05 -5.11
C ARG A 49 9.13 9.38 -3.66
N PHE A 50 8.10 9.54 -2.83
CA PHE A 50 8.23 9.78 -1.40
C PHE A 50 8.93 8.62 -0.70
N MET A 51 8.48 7.38 -0.93
CA MET A 51 9.09 6.17 -0.36
C MET A 51 10.57 6.04 -0.75
N ARG A 52 10.93 6.41 -1.98
CA ARG A 52 12.33 6.45 -2.43
C ARG A 52 13.20 7.45 -1.68
N THR A 53 12.62 8.51 -1.12
CA THR A 53 13.36 9.50 -0.31
C THR A 53 13.44 9.15 1.17
N GLN A 54 12.52 8.33 1.67
CA GLN A 54 12.43 8.01 3.11
C GLN A 54 13.13 6.70 3.48
N LEU A 55 13.13 5.71 2.57
CA LEU A 55 13.72 4.39 2.83
C LEU A 55 15.16 4.31 2.32
N ASP A 56 15.96 3.45 2.96
CA ASP A 56 17.21 2.99 2.36
C ASP A 56 16.96 2.26 1.04
N THR A 57 17.93 2.29 0.14
CA THR A 57 17.93 1.62 -1.16
C THR A 57 17.49 0.16 -1.11
N ASN A 58 17.99 -0.65 -0.17
CA ASN A 58 17.64 -2.07 -0.03
C ASN A 58 16.18 -2.24 0.42
N SER A 59 15.76 -1.46 1.41
CA SER A 59 14.39 -1.43 1.90
C SER A 59 13.41 -0.99 0.80
N TYR A 60 13.78 0.04 0.02
CA TYR A 60 13.02 0.52 -1.12
C TYR A 60 12.89 -0.55 -2.21
N LYS A 61 13.96 -1.28 -2.55
CA LYS A 61 13.90 -2.38 -3.52
C LYS A 61 12.91 -3.46 -3.08
N ARG A 62 12.93 -3.86 -1.80
CA ARG A 62 12.00 -4.84 -1.23
C ARG A 62 10.56 -4.34 -1.28
N TRP A 63 10.33 -3.09 -0.87
CA TRP A 63 9.02 -2.45 -0.96
C TRP A 63 8.53 -2.38 -2.41
N ARG A 64 9.38 -1.97 -3.35
CA ARG A 64 9.02 -1.80 -4.76
C ARG A 64 8.68 -3.12 -5.43
N LYS A 65 9.43 -4.18 -5.11
CA LYS A 65 9.11 -5.55 -5.53
C LYS A 65 7.71 -5.94 -5.05
N ARG A 66 7.41 -5.78 -3.76
CA ARG A 66 6.07 -6.04 -3.19
C ARG A 66 4.97 -5.16 -3.79
N ALA A 67 5.24 -3.87 -3.98
CA ALA A 67 4.30 -2.92 -4.55
C ALA A 67 4.01 -3.23 -6.02
N SER A 68 4.96 -3.79 -6.79
CA SER A 68 4.75 -4.22 -8.18
C SER A 68 4.06 -5.59 -8.25
N GLU A 69 4.54 -6.56 -7.47
CA GLU A 69 4.05 -7.93 -7.43
C GLU A 69 2.70 -8.08 -6.73
N ARG A 70 2.27 -7.10 -5.92
CA ARG A 70 0.92 -7.09 -5.34
C ARG A 70 0.10 -5.88 -5.74
N GLY A 71 0.70 -4.86 -6.36
CA GLY A 71 0.02 -3.64 -6.77
C GLY A 71 -1.08 -3.88 -7.80
N HIS A 72 -0.94 -4.92 -8.61
CA HIS A 72 -2.00 -5.37 -9.52
C HIS A 72 -3.22 -5.98 -8.80
N LEU A 73 -3.21 -6.14 -7.46
CA LEU A 73 -4.37 -6.57 -6.66
C LEU A 73 -4.85 -5.47 -5.69
N LYS A 74 -4.23 -4.27 -5.71
CA LYS A 74 -4.52 -3.16 -4.78
C LYS A 74 -5.55 -2.16 -5.30
N HIS A 75 -6.15 -2.42 -6.45
CA HIS A 75 -7.33 -1.67 -6.87
C HIS A 75 -8.55 -2.29 -6.21
N GLU A 76 -9.30 -1.47 -5.47
CA GLU A 76 -10.63 -1.84 -4.99
C GLU A 76 -11.50 -2.36 -6.15
N LYS A 77 -11.27 -1.84 -7.37
CA LYS A 77 -11.87 -2.28 -8.64
C LYS A 77 -11.64 -3.74 -9.02
N LEU A 78 -10.55 -4.36 -8.59
CA LEU A 78 -10.26 -5.77 -8.92
C LEU A 78 -10.82 -6.73 -7.87
N ARG A 79 -11.31 -6.20 -6.74
CA ARG A 79 -11.99 -6.99 -5.73
C ARG A 79 -13.47 -7.11 -6.13
N PRO A 80 -13.99 -8.33 -6.35
CA PRO A 80 -15.42 -8.49 -6.58
C PRO A 80 -16.20 -8.07 -5.33
N GLN A 81 -17.21 -7.21 -5.51
CA GLN A 81 -18.07 -6.71 -4.41
C GLN A 81 -18.74 -7.82 -3.60
N THR A 82 -18.88 -9.01 -4.18
CA THR A 82 -19.46 -10.20 -3.54
C THR A 82 -18.58 -10.81 -2.44
N VAL A 83 -17.32 -10.39 -2.31
CA VAL A 83 -16.37 -10.96 -1.32
C VAL A 83 -16.18 -9.98 -0.15
N SER A 84 -17.13 -10.01 0.79
CA SER A 84 -17.05 -9.23 2.04
C SER A 84 -16.07 -9.83 3.06
N ARG A 85 -15.93 -11.16 3.08
CA ARG A 85 -15.04 -11.90 4.01
C ARG A 85 -13.95 -12.68 3.30
N PHE A 86 -12.82 -12.87 3.98
CA PHE A 86 -11.80 -13.83 3.56
C PHE A 86 -12.38 -15.25 3.58
N LYS A 87 -12.14 -16.02 2.51
CA LYS A 87 -12.51 -17.44 2.40
C LYS A 87 -11.32 -18.20 1.80
N CYS A 88 -10.75 -19.13 2.56
CA CYS A 88 -9.70 -20.00 2.01
C CYS A 88 -10.34 -21.16 1.21
N SER A 89 -9.63 -21.74 0.25
CA SER A 89 -10.15 -22.82 -0.61
C SER A 89 -10.60 -24.06 0.17
N ARG A 90 -10.03 -24.29 1.36
CA ARG A 90 -10.38 -25.40 2.26
C ARG A 90 -11.54 -25.08 3.22
N GLN A 91 -12.03 -23.85 3.21
CA GLN A 91 -13.11 -23.40 4.08
C GLN A 91 -14.47 -23.68 3.43
N ARG A 92 -15.29 -24.46 4.13
CA ARG A 92 -16.67 -24.77 3.74
C ARG A 92 -17.57 -23.53 3.92
N LEU A 93 -18.79 -23.62 3.38
CA LEU A 93 -19.74 -22.49 3.38
C LEU A 93 -20.13 -22.06 4.81
N ASP A 94 -20.27 -23.03 5.71
CA ASP A 94 -20.49 -22.92 7.16
C ASP A 94 -19.28 -22.38 7.94
N GLY A 95 -18.13 -22.20 7.28
CA GLY A 95 -16.93 -21.64 7.90
C GLY A 95 -15.97 -22.68 8.48
N SER A 96 -16.34 -23.97 8.55
CA SER A 96 -15.45 -25.05 8.98
C SER A 96 -14.34 -25.32 7.95
N THR A 97 -13.14 -25.68 8.41
CA THR A 97 -11.99 -25.99 7.53
C THR A 97 -11.81 -27.51 7.42
N LYS A 98 -11.76 -28.04 6.20
CA LYS A 98 -11.64 -29.49 5.93
C LYS A 98 -10.33 -30.03 6.54
N GLY A 99 -10.42 -30.93 7.52
CA GLY A 99 -9.26 -31.59 8.15
C GLY A 99 -9.08 -31.35 9.65
N TRP A 100 -9.98 -30.60 10.29
CA TRP A 100 -10.04 -30.57 11.76
C TRP A 100 -11.04 -31.63 12.24
N LYS A 101 -10.52 -32.64 12.94
CA LYS A 101 -11.26 -33.56 13.78
C LYS A 101 -10.63 -33.51 15.16
#